data_AF-A0ABD4JI42-F1
#
_entry.id   AF-A0ABD4JI42-F1
#
_cell.length_a   1.000
_cell.length_b   1.000
_cell.length_c   1.000
_cell.angle_alpha   90.00
_cell.angle_beta   90.00
_cell.angle_gamma   90.00
#
_symmetry.space_group_name_H-M   'P 1'
#
loop_
_entity.id
_entity.type
_entity.pdbx_description
1 polymer ?
#
loop_
_entity_poly.entity_id
_entity_poly.type
_entity_poly.pdbx_seq_one_letter_code
_entity_poly.pdbx_strand_id
1 'polypeptide(L)'
;MGKKIAIIIGVLIIALMVFMMSSNTPASKQSEVKLEPKETIAPKAEVKTDINLQDYEELKKIKELKNMVANQPTTGTSKRYLTTCAPCHGANGKGVMAPDISGKSKDEILSRLKEYKEDKIQNSLMKGLLTNVSDTDLELLADEISNFKSGNEK
;
A
#
# COMPACT_ATOMS: atom_id res chain seq x y z
N MET A 1 -55.99 -9.65 3.20
CA MET A 1 -55.21 -8.70 2.38
C MET A 1 -53.69 -8.78 2.62
N GLY A 2 -53.20 -9.13 3.82
CA GLY A 2 -51.76 -9.18 4.13
C GLY A 2 -50.90 -10.16 3.30
N LYS A 3 -51.43 -11.32 2.88
CA LYS A 3 -50.66 -12.31 2.11
C LYS A 3 -50.26 -11.82 0.71
N LYS A 4 -51.09 -10.96 0.09
CA LYS A 4 -50.76 -10.35 -1.22
C LYS A 4 -49.68 -9.28 -1.09
N ILE A 5 -49.68 -8.52 0.00
CA ILE A 5 -48.67 -7.49 0.29
C ILE A 5 -47.30 -8.14 0.54
N ALA A 6 -47.25 -9.24 1.29
CA ALA A 6 -46.01 -9.98 1.54
C ALA A 6 -45.38 -10.55 0.26
N ILE A 7 -46.19 -11.03 -0.69
CA ILE A 7 -45.70 -11.54 -1.99
C ILE A 7 -45.15 -10.39 -2.84
N ILE A 8 -45.84 -9.25 -2.87
CA ILE A 8 -45.41 -8.08 -3.65
C ILE A 8 -44.09 -7.51 -3.10
N ILE A 9 -43.97 -7.37 -1.77
CA ILE A 9 -42.73 -6.91 -1.13
C ILE A 9 -41.58 -7.89 -1.38
N GLY A 10 -41.85 -9.21 -1.28
CA GLY A 10 -40.84 -10.23 -1.58
C GLY A 10 -40.32 -10.17 -3.01
N VAL A 11 -41.22 -10.03 -4.00
CA VAL A 11 -40.85 -9.88 -5.41
C VAL A 11 -40.07 -8.58 -5.66
N LEU A 12 -40.44 -7.49 -4.98
CA LEU A 12 -39.76 -6.19 -5.10
C LEU A 12 -38.34 -6.24 -4.53
N ILE A 13 -38.13 -6.89 -3.37
CA ILE A 13 -36.79 -7.06 -2.78
C ILE A 13 -35.90 -7.93 -3.67
N ILE A 14 -36.44 -9.03 -4.22
CA ILE A 14 -35.69 -9.90 -5.12
C ILE A 14 -35.32 -9.16 -6.41
N ALA A 15 -36.22 -8.35 -6.97
CA ALA A 15 -35.93 -7.53 -8.13
C ALA A 15 -34.86 -6.45 -7.84
N LEU A 16 -34.89 -5.85 -6.66
CA LEU A 16 -33.90 -4.86 -6.21
C LEU A 16 -32.51 -5.50 -6.05
N MET A 17 -32.43 -6.71 -5.50
CA MET A 17 -31.18 -7.48 -5.38
C MET A 17 -30.60 -7.84 -6.76
N VAL A 18 -31.44 -8.24 -7.73
CA VAL A 18 -31.00 -8.54 -9.10
C VAL A 18 -30.53 -7.27 -9.83
N PHE A 19 -31.19 -6.13 -9.60
CA PHE A 19 -30.79 -4.84 -10.18
C PHE A 19 -29.44 -4.35 -9.66
N MET A 20 -29.19 -4.48 -8.34
CA MET A 20 -27.89 -4.11 -7.75
C MET A 20 -26.72 -4.99 -8.23
N MET A 21 -26.98 -6.23 -8.65
CA MET A 21 -25.95 -7.10 -9.21
C MET A 21 -25.61 -6.80 -10.69
N SER A 22 -26.43 -6.01 -11.39
CA SER A 22 -26.28 -5.71 -12.82
C SER A 22 -25.61 -4.36 -13.12
N SER A 23 -25.40 -3.50 -12.11
CA SER A 23 -24.86 -2.14 -12.32
C SER A 23 -23.35 -1.99 -12.11
N ASN A 24 -22.57 -3.07 -12.14
CA ASN A 24 -21.10 -2.98 -12.10
C ASN A 24 -20.48 -3.33 -13.47
N THR A 25 -20.59 -2.39 -14.41
CA THR A 25 -19.78 -2.38 -15.65
C THR A 25 -18.88 -1.13 -15.61
N PRO A 26 -17.55 -1.27 -15.52
CA PRO A 26 -16.65 -0.12 -15.67
C PRO A 26 -16.46 0.16 -17.17
N ALA A 27 -17.24 1.12 -17.69
CA ALA A 27 -16.99 1.74 -18.98
C ALA A 27 -16.52 3.18 -18.76
N SER A 28 -15.21 3.41 -18.85
CA SER A 28 -14.66 4.72 -19.18
C SER A 28 -13.50 4.52 -20.16
N LYS A 29 -13.86 4.54 -21.43
CA LYS A 29 -12.97 4.82 -22.55
C LYS A 29 -12.41 6.24 -22.42
N GLN A 30 -11.11 6.35 -22.70
CA GLN A 30 -10.46 7.43 -23.45
C GLN A 30 -10.45 8.86 -22.86
N SER A 31 -9.26 9.27 -22.41
CA SER A 31 -8.65 10.50 -22.92
C SER A 31 -7.15 10.29 -23.05
N GLU A 32 -6.76 9.85 -24.24
CA GLU A 32 -5.41 9.92 -24.77
C GLU A 32 -5.07 11.39 -25.00
N VAL A 33 -4.19 11.98 -24.17
CA VAL A 33 -3.59 13.29 -24.49
C VAL A 33 -2.44 13.02 -25.45
N LYS A 34 -2.78 13.04 -26.74
CA LYS A 34 -1.84 13.07 -27.85
C LYS A 34 -1.08 14.39 -27.83
N LEU A 35 0.24 14.31 -27.65
CA LEU A 35 1.16 15.38 -27.97
C LEU A 35 1.19 15.60 -29.48
N GLU A 36 1.23 16.85 -29.93
CA GLU A 36 2.20 17.33 -30.92
C GLU A 36 2.38 18.87 -30.87
N PRO A 37 3.55 19.39 -31.29
CA PRO A 37 4.29 20.49 -30.67
C PRO A 37 4.41 21.76 -31.54
N LYS A 38 5.28 22.67 -31.06
CA LYS A 38 5.89 23.87 -31.68
C LYS A 38 5.07 25.16 -31.48
N GLU A 39 5.63 26.26 -30.96
CA GLU A 39 7.01 26.74 -31.09
C GLU A 39 7.33 27.76 -29.97
N THR A 40 8.42 27.49 -29.24
CA THR A 40 9.38 28.38 -28.58
C THR A 40 9.00 29.84 -28.30
N ILE A 41 8.93 30.22 -27.01
CA ILE A 41 9.74 31.33 -26.44
C ILE A 41 10.04 31.00 -24.96
N ALA A 42 11.31 30.95 -24.59
CA ALA A 42 11.79 31.16 -23.21
C ALA A 42 12.79 32.33 -23.25
N PRO A 43 13.17 32.97 -22.13
CA PRO A 43 12.48 33.13 -20.85
C PRO A 43 12.47 34.62 -20.39
N LYS A 44 11.47 35.04 -19.63
CA LYS A 44 11.71 36.12 -18.64
C LYS A 44 10.86 35.90 -17.41
N ALA A 45 11.57 35.59 -16.33
CA ALA A 45 11.07 35.55 -14.97
C ALA A 45 10.50 36.91 -14.55
N GLU A 46 9.42 36.87 -13.77
CA GLU A 46 9.22 37.79 -12.66
C GLU A 46 8.41 37.03 -11.59
N VAL A 47 9.16 36.34 -10.73
CA VAL A 47 8.67 35.81 -9.45
C VAL A 47 8.63 37.00 -8.49
N LYS A 48 7.44 37.44 -8.09
CA LYS A 48 7.30 38.37 -6.97
C LYS A 48 7.59 37.63 -5.67
N THR A 49 8.78 37.91 -5.16
CA THR A 49 9.33 37.54 -3.87
C THR A 49 8.70 38.34 -2.75
N ASP A 50 7.91 37.67 -1.91
CA ASP A 50 7.88 37.93 -0.47
C ASP A 50 8.11 36.58 0.23
N ILE A 51 9.26 35.95 -0.06
CA ILE A 51 9.72 34.76 0.66
C ILE A 51 10.48 35.26 1.88
N ASN A 52 9.87 35.08 3.04
CA ASN A 52 10.50 35.35 4.33
C ASN A 52 11.74 34.44 4.48
N LEU A 53 12.86 34.97 4.96
CA LEU A 53 14.11 34.22 5.11
C LEU A 53 14.00 32.97 6.01
N GLN A 54 12.91 32.85 6.79
CA GLN A 54 12.57 31.67 7.58
C GLN A 54 12.25 30.43 6.71
N ASP A 55 11.75 30.63 5.48
CA ASP A 55 11.43 29.53 4.55
C ASP A 55 12.66 28.79 4.05
N TYR A 56 13.83 29.44 3.96
CA TYR A 56 15.02 28.81 3.39
C TYR A 56 15.60 27.71 4.28
N GLU A 57 15.54 27.89 5.60
CA GLU A 57 16.03 26.89 6.54
C GLU A 57 15.05 25.71 6.64
N GLU A 58 13.74 25.97 6.54
CA GLU A 58 12.72 24.93 6.50
C GLU A 58 12.78 24.14 5.18
N LEU A 59 13.00 24.81 4.04
CA LEU A 59 13.21 24.17 2.74
C LEU A 59 14.48 23.34 2.68
N LYS A 60 15.57 23.79 3.32
CA LYS A 60 16.81 23.01 3.46
C LYS A 60 16.55 21.76 4.30
N LYS A 61 15.82 21.88 5.40
CA LYS A 61 15.42 20.76 6.25
C LYS A 61 14.51 19.77 5.51
N ILE A 62 13.56 20.26 4.71
CA ILE A 62 12.69 19.42 3.85
C ILE A 62 13.52 18.69 2.78
N LYS A 63 14.48 19.37 2.15
CA LYS A 63 15.36 18.76 1.15
C LYS A 63 16.28 17.71 1.77
N GLU A 64 16.77 17.98 2.97
CA GLU A 64 17.59 17.05 3.76
C GLU A 64 16.77 15.84 4.23
N LEU A 65 15.56 16.05 4.75
CA LEU A 65 14.60 14.99 5.07
C LEU A 65 14.24 14.15 3.85
N LYS A 66 13.99 14.78 2.69
CA LYS A 66 13.74 14.09 1.42
C LYS A 66 14.93 13.24 1.00
N ASN A 67 16.15 13.74 1.16
CA ASN A 67 17.36 12.97 0.87
C ASN A 67 17.55 11.82 1.86
N MET A 68 17.22 12.00 3.13
CA MET A 68 17.25 10.91 4.13
C MET A 68 16.23 9.82 3.81
N VAL A 69 15.01 10.18 3.37
CA VAL A 69 13.99 9.22 2.92
C VAL A 69 14.40 8.55 1.60
N ALA A 70 14.97 9.30 0.65
CA ALA A 70 15.46 8.75 -0.61
C ALA A 70 16.67 7.82 -0.44
N ASN A 71 17.47 8.03 0.63
CA ASN A 71 18.62 7.20 0.97
C ASN A 71 18.26 6.07 1.97
N GLN A 72 17.01 5.96 2.42
CA GLN A 72 16.57 4.73 3.05
C GLN A 72 16.51 3.63 1.97
N PRO A 73 17.12 2.46 2.19
CA PRO A 73 17.10 1.38 1.22
C PRO A 73 15.71 0.76 1.16
N THR A 74 14.78 1.41 0.45
CA THR A 74 13.50 0.85 0.01
C THR A 74 13.58 0.36 -1.43
N THR A 75 14.76 0.44 -2.04
CA THR A 75 15.02 -0.04 -3.40
C THR A 75 14.82 -1.55 -3.44
N GLY A 76 13.71 -2.00 -4.02
CA GLY A 76 13.35 -3.41 -4.10
C GLY A 76 12.21 -3.83 -3.16
N THR A 77 11.75 -2.95 -2.26
CA THR A 77 10.58 -3.21 -1.41
C THR A 77 9.29 -2.92 -2.18
N SER A 78 8.36 -3.88 -2.19
CA SER A 78 7.08 -3.75 -2.87
C SER A 78 6.19 -2.71 -2.19
N LYS A 79 5.36 -2.04 -2.99
CA LYS A 79 4.33 -1.13 -2.47
C LYS A 79 3.42 -1.82 -1.46
N ARG A 80 3.10 -3.10 -1.69
CA ARG A 80 2.26 -3.92 -0.80
C ARG A 80 2.89 -4.06 0.58
N TYR A 81 4.18 -4.39 0.65
CA TYR A 81 4.89 -4.48 1.93
C TYR A 81 4.91 -3.11 2.62
N LEU A 82 5.23 -2.04 1.89
CA LEU A 82 5.28 -0.69 2.44
C LEU A 82 3.96 -0.20 3.02
N THR A 83 2.82 -0.56 2.42
CA THR A 83 1.50 -0.13 2.92
C THR A 83 0.93 -1.01 4.02
N THR A 84 1.33 -2.28 4.08
CA THR A 84 0.65 -3.29 4.92
C THR A 84 1.52 -3.77 6.08
N CYS A 85 2.82 -3.95 5.85
CA CYS A 85 3.74 -4.60 6.78
C CYS A 85 4.66 -3.57 7.45
N ALA A 86 5.20 -2.64 6.66
CA ALA A 86 6.13 -1.61 7.12
C ALA A 86 5.59 -0.67 8.21
N PRO A 87 4.28 -0.39 8.34
CA PRO A 87 3.78 0.42 9.46
C PRO A 87 4.15 -0.14 10.84
N CYS A 88 4.30 -1.47 10.95
CA CYS A 88 4.67 -2.13 12.20
C CYS A 88 6.11 -2.67 12.18
N HIS A 89 6.52 -3.29 11.07
CA HIS A 89 7.82 -3.94 10.92
C HIS A 89 8.90 -3.04 10.30
N GLY A 90 8.60 -1.79 9.96
CA GLY A 90 9.54 -0.90 9.28
C GLY A 90 9.75 -1.24 7.80
N ALA A 91 10.21 -0.26 7.02
CA ALA A 91 10.41 -0.41 5.56
C ALA A 91 11.45 -1.48 5.19
N ASN A 92 12.36 -1.79 6.10
CA ASN A 92 13.43 -2.78 5.96
C ASN A 92 13.35 -3.92 6.99
N GLY A 93 12.18 -4.13 7.61
CA GLY A 93 11.97 -5.17 8.62
C GLY A 93 12.50 -4.84 10.03
N LYS A 94 13.04 -3.63 10.25
CA LYS A 94 13.62 -3.17 11.55
C LYS A 94 12.71 -2.19 12.30
N GLY A 95 11.42 -2.46 12.38
CA GLY A 95 10.46 -1.64 13.10
C GLY A 95 10.62 -1.75 14.62
N VAL A 96 10.18 -0.71 15.35
CA VAL A 96 10.14 -0.72 16.82
C VAL A 96 8.79 -1.20 17.36
N MET A 97 7.73 -1.14 16.54
CA MET A 97 6.36 -1.45 16.96
C MET A 97 6.09 -2.97 16.97
N ALA A 98 6.77 -3.71 16.10
CA ALA A 98 6.68 -5.15 15.97
C ALA A 98 8.09 -5.76 15.91
N PRO A 99 8.24 -7.09 16.06
CA PRO A 99 9.54 -7.74 16.06
C PRO A 99 10.35 -7.48 14.77
N ASP A 100 11.67 -7.45 14.93
CA ASP A 100 12.61 -7.42 13.80
C ASP A 100 12.47 -8.71 12.98
N ILE A 101 12.18 -8.54 11.69
CA ILE A 101 12.03 -9.63 10.71
C ILE A 101 13.17 -9.67 9.70
N SER A 102 14.16 -8.78 9.82
CA SER A 102 15.32 -8.73 8.95
C SER A 102 16.34 -9.84 9.26
N GLY A 103 17.14 -10.23 8.26
CA GLY A 103 18.17 -11.24 8.37
C GLY A 103 17.66 -12.68 8.55
N LYS A 104 16.37 -12.92 8.35
CA LYS A 104 15.76 -14.26 8.40
C LYS A 104 15.76 -14.87 6.99
N SER A 105 15.92 -16.18 6.91
CA SER A 105 15.78 -16.89 5.63
C SER A 105 14.33 -16.87 5.14
N LYS A 106 14.15 -17.04 3.82
CA LYS A 106 12.83 -17.15 3.20
C LYS A 106 11.97 -18.24 3.85
N ASP A 107 12.55 -19.40 4.13
CA ASP A 107 11.82 -20.54 4.71
C ASP A 107 11.34 -20.25 6.14
N GLU A 108 12.17 -19.60 6.95
CA GLU A 108 11.79 -19.18 8.30
C GLU A 108 10.62 -18.17 8.28
N ILE A 109 10.68 -17.18 7.39
CA ILE A 109 9.60 -16.21 7.24
C ILE A 109 8.33 -16.89 6.76
N LEU A 110 8.43 -17.75 5.73
CA LEU A 110 7.28 -18.44 5.16
C LEU A 110 6.61 -19.35 6.20
N SER A 111 7.40 -20.10 6.97
CA SER A 111 6.87 -20.94 8.05
C SER A 111 6.10 -20.11 9.06
N ARG A 112 6.68 -18.99 9.50
CA ARG A 112 6.03 -18.10 10.48
C ARG A 112 4.76 -17.47 9.95
N LEU A 113 4.76 -17.01 8.70
CA LEU A 113 3.57 -16.46 8.06
C LEU A 113 2.44 -17.50 8.00
N LYS A 114 2.76 -18.75 7.64
CA LYS A 114 1.79 -19.87 7.65
C LYS A 114 1.30 -20.19 9.06
N GLU A 115 2.20 -20.26 10.04
CA GLU A 115 1.86 -20.51 11.44
C GLU A 115 0.92 -19.45 12.03
N TYR A 116 1.10 -18.17 11.68
CA TYR A 116 0.17 -17.11 12.07
C TYR A 116 -1.18 -17.21 11.34
N LYS A 117 -1.18 -17.51 10.04
CA LYS A 117 -2.40 -17.68 9.24
C LYS A 117 -3.25 -18.86 9.73
N GLU A 118 -2.60 -19.96 10.09
CA GLU A 118 -3.21 -21.19 10.64
C GLU A 118 -3.51 -21.10 12.14
N ASP A 119 -3.19 -19.97 12.79
CA ASP A 119 -3.39 -19.73 14.22
C ASP A 119 -2.60 -20.68 15.15
N LYS A 120 -1.51 -21.26 14.65
CA LYS A 120 -0.56 -22.04 15.46
C LYS A 120 0.21 -21.13 16.42
N ILE A 121 0.55 -19.92 15.96
CA ILE A 121 1.03 -18.85 16.82
C ILE A 121 -0.14 -17.90 17.07
N GLN A 122 -0.57 -17.83 18.33
CA GLN A 122 -1.70 -17.00 18.74
C GLN A 122 -1.35 -15.51 18.62
N ASN A 123 -1.86 -14.87 17.57
CA ASN A 123 -1.77 -13.43 17.35
C ASN A 123 -2.92 -12.98 16.44
N SER A 124 -3.97 -12.41 17.02
CA SER A 124 -5.20 -12.02 16.30
C SER A 124 -4.95 -10.95 15.23
N LEU A 125 -4.02 -10.02 15.47
CA LEU A 125 -3.63 -9.00 14.50
C LEU A 125 -2.99 -9.63 13.28
N MET A 126 -1.98 -10.49 13.47
CA MET A 126 -1.31 -11.11 12.33
C MET A 126 -2.18 -12.13 11.61
N LYS A 127 -2.96 -12.92 12.35
CA LYS A 127 -3.95 -13.81 11.75
C LYS A 127 -4.93 -13.02 10.86
N GLY A 128 -5.48 -11.91 11.37
CA GLY A 128 -6.41 -11.06 10.62
C GLY A 128 -5.80 -10.50 9.33
N LEU A 129 -4.54 -10.05 9.39
CA LEU A 129 -3.81 -9.54 8.22
C LEU A 129 -3.53 -10.62 7.17
N LEU A 130 -3.31 -11.87 7.59
CA LEU A 130 -2.92 -12.98 6.72
C LEU A 130 -4.08 -13.86 6.24
N THR A 131 -5.26 -13.73 6.84
CA THR A 131 -6.43 -14.58 6.54
C THR A 131 -6.79 -14.60 5.05
N ASN A 132 -6.71 -13.44 4.39
CA ASN A 132 -7.06 -13.29 2.97
C ASN A 132 -5.84 -13.26 2.04
N VAL A 133 -4.66 -13.64 2.53
CA VAL A 133 -3.42 -13.66 1.74
C VAL A 133 -3.24 -15.05 1.14
N SER A 134 -3.08 -15.13 -0.18
CA SER A 134 -2.85 -16.40 -0.88
C SER A 134 -1.49 -17.01 -0.51
N ASP A 135 -1.31 -18.32 -0.66
CA ASP A 135 -0.04 -18.96 -0.30
C ASP A 135 1.10 -18.50 -1.23
N THR A 136 0.81 -18.26 -2.51
CA THR A 136 1.74 -17.64 -3.46
C THR A 136 2.18 -16.25 -3.01
N ASP A 137 1.25 -15.44 -2.48
CA ASP A 137 1.61 -14.14 -1.92
C ASP A 137 2.45 -14.24 -0.66
N LEU A 138 2.22 -15.26 0.18
CA LEU A 138 3.07 -15.50 1.35
C LEU A 138 4.49 -15.85 0.93
N GLU A 139 4.66 -16.65 -0.13
CA GLU A 139 5.96 -16.97 -0.69
C GLU A 139 6.67 -15.73 -1.26
N LEU A 140 5.95 -14.86 -1.97
CA LEU A 140 6.49 -13.60 -2.48
C LEU A 140 6.89 -12.65 -1.34
N LEU A 141 6.05 -12.52 -0.31
CA LEU A 141 6.37 -11.72 0.87
C LEU A 141 7.58 -12.29 1.61
N ALA A 142 7.66 -13.61 1.76
CA ALA A 142 8.80 -14.26 2.40
C ALA A 142 10.10 -14.07 1.62
N ASP A 143 10.03 -14.18 0.29
CA ASP A 143 11.15 -13.90 -0.60
C ASP A 143 11.63 -12.46 -0.44
N GLU A 144 10.70 -11.50 -0.52
CA GLU A 144 11.00 -10.08 -0.35
C GLU A 144 11.62 -9.77 1.03
N ILE A 145 11.00 -10.24 2.12
CA ILE A 145 11.46 -9.99 3.49
C ILE A 145 12.84 -10.62 3.73
N SER A 146 13.14 -11.78 3.12
CA SER A 146 14.43 -12.43 3.28
C SER A 146 15.61 -11.62 2.73
N ASN A 147 15.35 -10.66 1.83
CA ASN A 147 16.36 -9.75 1.30
C ASN A 147 16.69 -8.59 2.28
N PHE A 148 15.97 -8.46 3.40
CA PHE A 148 16.26 -7.44 4.38
C PHE A 148 17.52 -7.77 5.19
N LYS A 149 18.50 -6.88 5.10
CA LYS A 149 19.79 -6.96 5.81
C LYS A 149 19.63 -7.08 7.33
N SER A 150 20.39 -7.94 7.98
CA SER A 150 20.39 -8.12 9.45
C SER A 150 20.85 -6.86 10.20
N GLY A 151 20.48 -6.69 11.48
CA GLY A 151 20.64 -5.50 12.34
C GLY A 151 22.05 -4.94 12.56
N ASN A 152 23.08 -5.51 11.91
CA ASN A 152 24.47 -5.36 12.33
C ASN A 152 25.38 -4.76 11.25
N GLU A 153 24.83 -4.24 10.15
CA GLU A 153 25.62 -3.54 9.14
C GLU A 153 25.67 -2.05 9.52
N LYS A 154 26.83 -1.65 10.03
CA LYS A 154 27.18 -0.28 10.46
C LYS A 154 27.80 0.51 9.33
#